data_AF-A0A0D2G380-F1
#
_entry.id   AF-A0A0D2G380-F1
#
_cell.length_a   1.000
_cell.length_b   1.000
_cell.length_c   1.000
_cell.angle_alpha   90.00
_cell.angle_beta   90.00
_cell.angle_gamma   90.00
#
_symmetry.space_group_name_H-M   'P 1'
#
loop_
_entity.id
_entity.type
_entity.pdbx_description
1 polymer ?
#
loop_
_entity_poly.entity_id
_entity_poly.type
_entity_poly.pdbx_seq_one_letter_code
_entity_poly.pdbx_strand_id
1 'polypeptide(L)'
;MNKLDELKHNITEDAFKNGDKQTSTNGAISRGPSPNRGSSLRDIDAIGPDSESKREWQKKRGIDLSKQVRITKLSHMRYQHPDLNKITTFLRDFGMHVVKKGENERWFRGYGPDQYVYYARQGPKKFLGGVFEVESKEELEKALKVPGSTVLTNGIEEMTDAPGGGYIVTLSDPEGFPVSFVYGQAEVKEERAKPVKLVLNDETDKPRSKAFQRFEPGPAAVHKLGHFGINVDNFAVQMDWYTRHFNIYPSDILYVPLDSIDPATGKPARKEVALFASIDRGQECVDHHTFFMTTTVPGKEKHVHHSSFEVHDFDTQALGHQWLAEKGYEPVWGVGRHILGSQIFDYWWDVTGFMVEHYADGDLVNEDTPVGYGPAAHEGLAVWGPEVPQTFLE
;
A
#
# COMPACT_ATOMS: atom_id res chain seq x y z
N MET A 1 19.90 -21.42 22.22
CA MET A 1 19.54 -20.04 21.82
C MET A 1 20.83 -19.37 21.41
N ASN A 2 21.09 -19.32 20.11
CA ASN A 2 22.24 -18.61 19.59
C ASN A 2 22.03 -17.11 19.83
N LYS A 3 23.04 -16.43 20.36
CA LYS A 3 22.97 -15.00 20.69
C LYS A 3 23.00 -14.18 19.40
N LEU A 4 22.38 -12.99 19.43
CA LEU A 4 22.19 -12.09 18.29
C LEU A 4 23.50 -11.77 17.53
N ASP A 5 24.64 -11.85 18.22
CA ASP A 5 25.97 -11.62 17.66
C ASP A 5 26.40 -12.70 16.66
N GLU A 6 25.83 -13.91 16.73
CA GLU A 6 26.11 -15.04 15.82
C GLU A 6 25.32 -14.95 14.50
N LEU A 7 24.31 -14.07 14.42
CA LEU A 7 23.49 -13.87 13.21
C LEU A 7 24.00 -12.73 12.33
N LYS A 8 25.01 -11.98 12.77
CA LYS A 8 25.62 -10.92 11.96
C LYS A 8 26.62 -11.50 10.99
N HIS A 9 26.15 -11.80 9.78
CA HIS A 9 27.05 -12.03 8.65
C HIS A 9 27.67 -10.69 8.24
N ASN A 10 28.70 -10.26 8.96
CA ASN A 10 29.43 -9.03 8.66
C ASN A 10 30.35 -9.27 7.45
N ILE A 11 29.77 -9.15 6.25
CA ILE A 11 30.46 -9.29 4.95
C ILE A 11 31.67 -8.36 4.84
N THR A 12 31.67 -7.26 5.60
CA THR A 12 32.78 -6.31 5.67
C THR A 12 33.99 -6.84 6.44
N GLU A 13 33.81 -7.61 7.52
CA GLU A 13 34.95 -8.12 8.31
C GLU A 13 35.66 -9.31 7.65
N ASP A 14 34.93 -10.20 6.98
CA ASP A 14 35.53 -11.35 6.28
C ASP A 14 36.33 -10.91 5.04
N ALA A 15 35.96 -9.77 4.44
CA ALA A 15 36.76 -9.14 3.39
C ALA A 15 38.14 -8.67 3.89
N PHE A 16 38.28 -8.34 5.18
CA PHE A 16 39.56 -7.99 5.78
C PHE A 16 40.34 -9.20 6.33
N LYS A 17 39.66 -10.27 6.80
CA LYS A 17 40.33 -11.42 7.43
C LYS A 17 40.98 -12.40 6.45
N ASN A 18 40.52 -12.46 5.20
CA ASN A 18 41.08 -13.39 4.20
C ASN A 18 42.13 -12.76 3.27
N GLY A 19 42.74 -11.66 3.70
CA GLY A 19 43.83 -10.97 2.99
C GLY A 19 45.22 -11.41 3.41
N ASP A 20 45.52 -12.72 3.45
CA ASP A 20 46.90 -13.20 3.61
C ASP A 20 47.09 -14.56 2.96
N LYS A 21 47.39 -14.55 1.66
CA LYS A 21 48.21 -15.57 0.97
C LYS A 21 48.65 -15.03 -0.39
N GLN A 22 49.83 -14.41 -0.35
CA GLN A 22 50.62 -13.98 -1.49
C GLN A 22 50.92 -15.15 -2.44
N THR A 23 50.35 -15.12 -3.65
CA THR A 23 50.92 -15.83 -4.81
C THR A 23 50.77 -14.99 -6.08
N SER A 24 51.93 -14.61 -6.64
CA SER A 24 52.20 -14.04 -7.98
C SER A 24 51.32 -12.89 -8.47
N THR A 25 51.87 -11.68 -8.37
CA THR A 25 51.40 -10.42 -8.93
C THR A 25 51.46 -10.40 -10.47
N ASN A 26 50.47 -10.95 -11.14
CA ASN A 26 49.91 -10.25 -12.30
C ASN A 26 48.77 -9.45 -11.72
N GLY A 27 48.98 -8.15 -11.51
CA GLY A 27 48.06 -7.25 -10.80
C GLY A 27 46.67 -7.31 -11.41
N ALA A 28 45.84 -8.24 -10.94
CA ALA A 28 44.41 -8.15 -11.07
C ALA A 28 44.04 -6.95 -10.21
N ILE A 29 44.04 -5.77 -10.83
CA ILE A 29 43.44 -4.58 -10.28
C ILE A 29 42.04 -5.03 -9.90
N SER A 30 41.80 -5.20 -8.59
CA SER A 30 40.46 -5.46 -8.08
C SER A 30 39.60 -4.35 -8.66
N ARG A 31 38.67 -4.70 -9.55
CA ARG A 31 37.71 -3.74 -10.06
C ARG A 31 36.94 -3.30 -8.83
N GLY A 32 37.20 -2.07 -8.37
CA GLY A 32 36.44 -1.48 -7.27
C GLY A 32 34.95 -1.54 -7.55
N PRO A 33 34.11 -1.30 -6.52
CA PRO A 33 32.67 -1.36 -6.69
C PRO A 33 32.24 -0.41 -7.82
N SER A 34 31.35 -0.88 -8.69
CA SER A 34 30.69 0.01 -9.63
C SER A 34 29.77 0.96 -8.84
N PRO A 35 29.69 2.26 -9.22
CA PRO A 35 28.72 3.17 -8.63
C PRO A 35 27.30 2.63 -8.76
N ASN A 36 26.42 2.98 -7.82
CA ASN A 36 25.00 2.70 -7.92
C ASN A 36 24.39 3.36 -9.17
N ARG A 37 23.27 2.83 -9.66
CA ARG A 37 22.54 3.33 -10.82
C ARG A 37 21.05 3.11 -10.61
N GLY A 38 20.23 3.98 -11.18
CA GLY A 38 18.79 3.83 -11.27
C GLY A 38 18.29 4.30 -12.64
N SER A 39 17.11 3.84 -13.04
CA SER A 39 16.47 4.21 -14.30
C SER A 39 14.97 3.94 -14.21
N SER A 40 14.16 4.76 -14.87
CA SER A 40 12.74 4.44 -15.11
C SER A 40 12.65 3.40 -16.22
N LEU A 41 12.13 2.22 -15.90
CA LEU A 41 11.89 1.15 -16.86
C LEU A 41 10.42 1.14 -17.26
N ARG A 42 10.11 0.57 -18.43
CA ARG A 42 8.72 0.26 -18.76
C ARG A 42 8.24 -0.87 -17.84
N ASP A 43 6.96 -0.89 -17.54
CA ASP A 43 6.30 -1.91 -16.73
C ASP A 43 6.68 -3.34 -17.13
N ILE A 44 6.62 -3.68 -18.42
CA ILE A 44 6.99 -5.02 -18.93
C ILE A 44 8.46 -5.39 -18.67
N ASP A 45 9.36 -4.40 -18.69
CA ASP A 45 10.78 -4.59 -18.48
C ASP A 45 11.10 -4.66 -16.97
N ALA A 46 10.36 -3.91 -16.15
CA ALA A 46 10.47 -3.91 -14.68
C ALA A 46 9.92 -5.20 -14.04
N ILE A 47 8.75 -5.68 -14.52
CA ILE A 47 8.11 -6.91 -14.04
C ILE A 47 8.90 -8.14 -14.49
N GLY A 48 9.43 -8.11 -15.71
CA GLY A 48 10.28 -9.18 -16.23
C GLY A 48 9.51 -10.42 -16.74
N PRO A 49 10.23 -11.53 -16.99
CA PRO A 49 9.71 -12.67 -17.74
C PRO A 49 8.78 -13.60 -16.95
N ASP A 50 8.77 -13.51 -15.62
CA ASP A 50 7.87 -14.29 -14.78
C ASP A 50 6.55 -13.53 -14.61
N SER A 51 5.82 -13.45 -15.72
CA SER A 51 4.62 -12.64 -15.83
C SER A 51 3.64 -13.21 -16.86
N GLU A 52 2.40 -12.77 -16.77
CA GLU A 52 1.39 -13.09 -17.79
C GLU A 52 0.43 -11.92 -18.02
N SER A 53 -0.19 -11.86 -19.20
CA SER A 53 -1.16 -10.80 -19.48
C SER A 53 -2.36 -10.91 -18.53
N LYS A 54 -2.85 -9.76 -18.06
CA LYS A 54 -4.04 -9.65 -17.20
C LYS A 54 -5.25 -10.44 -17.72
N ARG A 55 -5.56 -10.30 -19.02
CA ARG A 55 -6.74 -10.94 -19.63
C ARG A 55 -6.60 -12.47 -19.70
N GLU A 56 -5.41 -13.01 -19.99
CA GLU A 56 -5.20 -14.46 -19.91
C GLU A 56 -5.22 -14.98 -18.47
N TRP A 57 -4.70 -14.22 -17.48
CA TRP A 57 -4.81 -14.57 -16.06
C TRP A 57 -6.30 -14.70 -15.63
N GLN A 58 -7.11 -13.71 -15.97
CA GLN A 58 -8.56 -13.71 -15.67
C GLN A 58 -9.28 -14.87 -16.34
N LYS A 59 -8.96 -15.13 -17.61
CA LYS A 59 -9.54 -16.22 -18.41
C LYS A 59 -9.19 -17.60 -17.83
N LYS A 60 -7.93 -17.83 -17.42
CA LYS A 60 -7.50 -19.09 -16.76
C LYS A 60 -8.30 -19.36 -15.47
N ARG A 61 -8.67 -18.31 -14.75
CA ARG A 61 -9.48 -18.38 -13.51
C ARG A 61 -11.00 -18.34 -13.76
N GLY A 62 -11.44 -18.31 -15.03
CA GLY A 62 -12.86 -18.26 -15.39
C GLY A 62 -13.58 -17.03 -14.84
N ILE A 63 -12.88 -15.90 -14.74
CA ILE A 63 -13.46 -14.64 -14.24
C ILE A 63 -14.34 -14.03 -15.36
N ASP A 64 -15.59 -13.74 -15.02
CA ASP A 64 -16.56 -13.11 -15.92
C ASP A 64 -16.65 -11.61 -15.59
N LEU A 65 -15.96 -10.79 -16.39
CA LEU A 65 -15.88 -9.34 -16.17
C LEU A 65 -17.24 -8.65 -16.16
N SER A 66 -18.23 -9.21 -16.87
CA SER A 66 -19.59 -8.64 -16.93
C SER A 66 -20.35 -8.77 -15.60
N LYS A 67 -19.91 -9.67 -14.72
CA LYS A 67 -20.51 -9.94 -13.40
C LYS A 67 -19.78 -9.26 -12.25
N GLN A 68 -18.60 -8.70 -12.49
CA GLN A 68 -17.87 -7.95 -11.47
C GLN A 68 -18.63 -6.67 -11.10
N VAL A 69 -18.59 -6.34 -9.81
CA VAL A 69 -18.93 -5.00 -9.31
C VAL A 69 -17.84 -4.04 -9.79
N ARG A 70 -18.26 -2.92 -10.37
CA ARG A 70 -17.37 -1.93 -10.99
C ARG A 70 -17.00 -0.83 -9.99
N ILE A 71 -15.81 -0.98 -9.41
CA ILE A 71 -15.14 0.00 -8.55
C ILE A 71 -14.45 1.06 -9.42
N THR A 72 -14.52 2.32 -9.01
CA THR A 72 -13.81 3.44 -9.63
C THR A 72 -12.48 3.75 -8.94
N LYS A 73 -12.47 3.75 -7.60
CA LYS A 73 -11.30 4.05 -6.75
C LYS A 73 -11.49 3.55 -5.32
N LEU A 74 -10.43 3.57 -4.53
CA LEU A 74 -10.50 3.54 -3.07
C LEU A 74 -10.84 4.95 -2.56
N SER A 75 -11.83 5.08 -1.66
CA SER A 75 -12.34 6.35 -1.16
C SER A 75 -11.76 6.71 0.21
N HIS A 76 -11.96 5.85 1.20
CA HIS A 76 -11.54 6.14 2.57
C HIS A 76 -11.39 4.88 3.42
N MET A 77 -10.69 5.02 4.53
CA MET A 77 -10.60 3.99 5.57
C MET A 77 -11.56 4.25 6.71
N ARG A 78 -12.03 3.18 7.36
CA ARG A 78 -12.88 3.26 8.54
C ARG A 78 -12.25 2.51 9.71
N TYR A 79 -12.06 3.20 10.83
CA TYR A 79 -11.52 2.64 12.05
C TYR A 79 -12.32 3.05 13.29
N GLN A 80 -12.21 2.24 14.34
CA GLN A 80 -12.76 2.55 15.65
C GLN A 80 -11.63 2.78 16.65
N HIS A 81 -11.70 3.89 17.40
CA HIS A 81 -10.71 4.30 18.40
C HIS A 81 -11.35 4.54 19.76
N PRO A 82 -10.69 4.13 20.87
CA PRO A 82 -11.22 4.37 22.21
C PRO A 82 -11.40 5.86 22.55
N ASP A 83 -10.50 6.71 22.04
CA ASP A 83 -10.46 8.14 22.32
C ASP A 83 -10.32 8.93 21.02
N LEU A 84 -11.42 9.57 20.61
CA LEU A 84 -11.46 10.39 19.40
C LEU A 84 -10.55 11.62 19.48
N ASN A 85 -10.24 12.14 20.67
CA ASN A 85 -9.33 13.28 20.80
C ASN A 85 -7.89 12.88 20.53
N LYS A 86 -7.43 11.75 21.08
CA LYS A 86 -6.08 11.25 20.83
C LYS A 86 -5.83 10.96 19.36
N ILE A 87 -6.72 10.22 18.71
CA ILE A 87 -6.56 9.94 17.27
C ILE A 87 -6.69 11.21 16.43
N THR A 88 -7.50 12.18 16.84
CA THR A 88 -7.58 13.47 16.13
C THR A 88 -6.28 14.26 16.20
N THR A 89 -5.59 14.25 17.34
CA THR A 89 -4.27 14.89 17.45
C THR A 89 -3.28 14.20 16.53
N PHE A 90 -3.20 12.86 16.60
CA PHE A 90 -2.32 12.07 15.73
C PHE A 90 -2.59 12.34 14.25
N LEU A 91 -3.83 12.21 13.78
CA LEU A 91 -4.15 12.39 12.36
C LEU A 91 -3.90 13.82 11.86
N ARG A 92 -3.91 14.82 12.75
CA ARG A 92 -3.48 16.20 12.41
C ARG A 92 -1.97 16.31 12.27
N ASP A 93 -1.22 15.72 13.20
CA ASP A 93 0.24 15.65 13.10
C ASP A 93 0.70 14.71 11.96
N PHE A 94 -0.15 13.80 11.50
CA PHE A 94 0.04 12.96 10.31
C PHE A 94 -0.33 13.68 8.99
N GLY A 95 -0.91 14.88 9.04
CA GLY A 95 -1.16 15.71 7.86
C GLY A 95 -2.57 15.66 7.27
N MET A 96 -3.55 15.16 8.03
CA MET A 96 -4.97 15.30 7.72
C MET A 96 -5.62 16.43 8.52
N HIS A 97 -6.83 16.83 8.15
CA HIS A 97 -7.63 17.76 8.94
C HIS A 97 -9.07 17.28 9.10
N VAL A 98 -9.70 17.67 10.21
CA VAL A 98 -11.09 17.32 10.50
C VAL A 98 -12.03 18.15 9.63
N VAL A 99 -12.91 17.48 8.87
CA VAL A 99 -13.95 18.15 8.05
C VAL A 99 -15.33 18.17 8.71
N LYS A 100 -15.64 17.17 9.53
CA LYS A 100 -16.86 17.13 10.35
C LYS A 100 -16.59 16.45 11.68
N LYS A 101 -17.25 16.94 12.73
CA LYS A 101 -17.27 16.32 14.07
C LYS A 101 -18.72 15.94 14.39
N GLY A 102 -18.96 14.66 14.58
CA GLY A 102 -20.17 14.14 15.23
C GLY A 102 -19.94 13.94 16.72
N GLU A 103 -20.97 13.44 17.42
CA GLU A 103 -20.88 13.13 18.85
C GLU A 103 -19.87 11.99 19.11
N ASN A 104 -19.99 10.90 18.35
CA ASN A 104 -19.19 9.68 18.51
C ASN A 104 -18.39 9.32 17.24
N GLU A 105 -18.20 10.26 16.33
CA GLU A 105 -17.52 10.02 15.05
C GLU A 105 -16.88 11.29 14.48
N ARG A 106 -15.86 11.11 13.65
CA ARG A 106 -15.10 12.18 12.99
C ARG A 106 -14.68 11.76 11.59
N TRP A 107 -14.61 12.73 10.70
CA TRP A 107 -14.16 12.58 9.33
C TRP A 107 -12.94 13.45 9.08
N PHE A 108 -11.92 12.89 8.45
CA PHE A 108 -10.65 13.54 8.16
C PHE A 108 -10.34 13.52 6.68
N ARG A 109 -9.83 14.63 6.17
CA ARG A 109 -9.56 14.84 4.75
C ARG A 109 -8.12 15.26 4.53
N GLY A 110 -7.58 14.88 3.37
CA GLY A 110 -6.37 15.44 2.79
C GLY A 110 -6.63 16.74 2.02
N TYR A 111 -5.66 17.20 1.25
CA TYR A 111 -5.83 18.32 0.30
C TYR A 111 -6.36 17.86 -1.08
N GLY A 112 -6.49 16.54 -1.29
CA GLY A 112 -6.99 15.94 -2.51
C GLY A 112 -8.51 16.10 -2.75
N PRO A 113 -9.03 15.40 -3.77
CA PRO A 113 -10.40 15.60 -4.26
C PRO A 113 -11.48 14.96 -3.37
N ASP A 114 -11.13 14.02 -2.49
CA ASP A 114 -12.09 13.27 -1.67
C ASP A 114 -12.67 14.12 -0.53
N GLN A 115 -13.93 13.86 -0.16
CA GLN A 115 -14.60 14.50 0.98
C GLN A 115 -13.90 14.22 2.30
N TYR A 116 -13.42 13.00 2.45
CA TYR A 116 -12.60 12.53 3.55
C TYR A 116 -11.90 11.24 3.11
N VAL A 117 -10.74 10.97 3.69
CA VAL A 117 -9.91 9.79 3.42
C VAL A 117 -9.85 8.86 4.64
N TYR A 118 -10.32 9.34 5.80
CA TYR A 118 -10.34 8.59 7.05
C TYR A 118 -11.60 8.90 7.84
N TYR A 119 -12.28 7.86 8.30
CA TYR A 119 -13.41 7.90 9.22
C TYR A 119 -13.03 7.22 10.54
N ALA A 120 -13.26 7.93 11.65
CA ALA A 120 -13.04 7.41 12.99
C ALA A 120 -14.34 7.40 13.78
N ARG A 121 -14.70 6.25 14.34
CA ARG A 121 -15.80 6.11 15.32
C ARG A 121 -15.24 5.85 16.72
N GLN A 122 -15.91 6.35 17.74
CA GLN A 122 -15.56 6.06 19.13
C GLN A 122 -15.96 4.63 19.52
N GLY A 123 -15.05 3.90 20.17
CA GLY A 123 -15.30 2.58 20.74
C GLY A 123 -14.00 1.75 20.87
N PRO A 124 -14.06 0.48 21.30
CA PRO A 124 -12.88 -0.40 21.34
C PRO A 124 -12.13 -0.46 20.00
N LYS A 125 -10.80 -0.67 20.00
CA LYS A 125 -10.02 -0.81 18.76
C LYS A 125 -10.68 -1.81 17.82
N LYS A 126 -11.08 -1.36 16.63
CA LYS A 126 -11.69 -2.23 15.62
C LYS A 126 -11.45 -1.70 14.21
N PHE A 127 -11.07 -2.61 13.31
CA PHE A 127 -11.06 -2.35 11.88
C PHE A 127 -12.48 -2.37 11.34
N LEU A 128 -12.90 -1.31 10.64
CA LEU A 128 -14.25 -1.20 10.07
C LEU A 128 -14.25 -1.25 8.53
N GLY A 129 -13.10 -1.52 7.91
CA GLY A 129 -13.00 -1.78 6.48
C GLY A 129 -12.44 -0.62 5.66
N GLY A 130 -11.88 -0.96 4.51
CA GLY A 130 -11.71 -0.03 3.40
C GLY A 130 -13.02 0.21 2.67
N VAL A 131 -13.15 1.38 2.05
CA VAL A 131 -14.35 1.77 1.32
C VAL A 131 -14.01 2.09 -0.12
N PHE A 132 -14.56 1.32 -1.03
CA PHE A 132 -14.43 1.49 -2.47
C PHE A 132 -15.58 2.29 -3.04
N GLU A 133 -15.31 3.24 -3.93
CA GLU A 133 -16.36 3.92 -4.69
C GLU A 133 -16.73 3.09 -5.91
N VAL A 134 -18.03 2.99 -6.23
CA VAL A 134 -18.52 2.24 -7.40
C VAL A 134 -19.17 3.17 -8.43
N GLU A 135 -19.24 2.70 -9.69
CA GLU A 135 -19.67 3.52 -10.83
C GLU A 135 -21.14 3.97 -10.76
N SER A 136 -22.00 3.20 -10.09
CA SER A 136 -23.44 3.50 -10.04
C SER A 136 -24.14 2.92 -8.79
N LYS A 137 -25.41 3.31 -8.59
CA LYS A 137 -26.24 2.73 -7.51
C LYS A 137 -26.53 1.24 -7.75
N GLU A 138 -26.67 0.84 -9.02
CA GLU A 138 -26.86 -0.56 -9.43
C GLU A 138 -25.65 -1.43 -9.08
N GLU A 139 -24.44 -0.87 -9.06
CA GLU A 139 -23.25 -1.57 -8.59
C GLU A 139 -23.32 -1.90 -7.08
N LEU A 140 -23.96 -1.05 -6.26
CA LEU A 140 -24.25 -1.38 -4.87
C LEU A 140 -25.25 -2.54 -4.75
N GLU A 141 -26.22 -2.62 -5.66
CA GLU A 141 -27.17 -3.73 -5.71
C GLU A 141 -26.51 -5.04 -6.16
N LYS A 142 -25.49 -4.97 -7.03
CA LYS A 142 -24.65 -6.12 -7.37
C LYS A 142 -23.80 -6.54 -6.18
N ALA A 143 -23.19 -5.59 -5.46
CA ALA A 143 -22.39 -5.85 -4.26
C ALA A 143 -23.20 -6.63 -3.20
N LEU A 144 -24.47 -6.24 -2.95
CA LEU A 144 -25.38 -6.97 -2.05
C LEU A 144 -25.60 -8.44 -2.41
N LYS A 145 -25.35 -8.83 -3.66
CA LYS A 145 -25.61 -10.18 -4.20
C LYS A 145 -24.33 -11.00 -4.36
N VAL A 146 -23.17 -10.48 -3.95
CA VAL A 146 -21.88 -11.16 -4.08
C VAL A 146 -21.89 -12.46 -3.25
N PRO A 147 -21.73 -13.65 -3.88
CA PRO A 147 -21.65 -14.92 -3.17
C PRO A 147 -20.50 -14.95 -2.16
N GLY A 148 -20.67 -15.69 -1.07
CA GLY A 148 -19.65 -15.80 -0.01
C GLY A 148 -19.52 -14.57 0.89
N SER A 149 -20.35 -13.54 0.69
CA SER A 149 -20.41 -12.36 1.55
C SER A 149 -21.55 -12.44 2.58
N THR A 150 -21.40 -11.72 3.70
CA THR A 150 -22.52 -11.41 4.60
C THR A 150 -22.74 -9.90 4.61
N VAL A 151 -23.97 -9.46 4.35
CA VAL A 151 -24.29 -8.02 4.44
C VAL A 151 -24.29 -7.59 5.90
N LEU A 152 -23.47 -6.60 6.25
CA LEU A 152 -23.32 -6.07 7.61
C LEU A 152 -24.17 -4.82 7.87
N THR A 153 -24.58 -4.11 6.81
CA THR A 153 -25.56 -3.02 6.83
C THR A 153 -26.99 -3.54 6.62
N ASN A 154 -28.01 -2.71 6.85
CA ASN A 154 -29.40 -3.06 6.54
C ASN A 154 -29.72 -2.82 5.04
N GLY A 155 -28.94 -3.46 4.16
CA GLY A 155 -28.98 -3.21 2.72
C GLY A 155 -28.14 -1.99 2.31
N ILE A 156 -28.65 -1.21 1.36
CA ILE A 156 -28.06 0.08 0.95
C ILE A 156 -28.59 1.18 1.88
N GLU A 157 -27.70 1.80 2.63
CA GLU A 157 -28.02 2.86 3.59
C GLU A 157 -27.61 4.23 3.04
N GLU A 158 -28.40 5.27 3.31
CA GLU A 158 -28.02 6.65 3.02
C GLU A 158 -27.08 7.16 4.12
N MET A 159 -25.95 7.74 3.71
CA MET A 159 -24.96 8.33 4.62
C MET A 159 -25.34 9.75 5.00
N THR A 160 -26.42 9.93 5.76
CA THR A 160 -26.98 11.24 6.12
C THR A 160 -25.99 12.16 6.84
N ASP A 161 -25.06 11.56 7.60
CA ASP A 161 -24.07 12.31 8.38
C ASP A 161 -22.71 12.45 7.70
N ALA A 162 -22.39 11.68 6.67
CA ALA A 162 -21.08 11.78 6.05
C ALA A 162 -20.96 13.09 5.22
N PRO A 163 -19.82 13.79 5.26
CA PRO A 163 -19.54 14.87 4.33
C PRO A 163 -19.71 14.41 2.88
N GLY A 164 -20.47 15.17 2.09
CA GLY A 164 -20.84 14.83 0.71
C GLY A 164 -21.95 13.78 0.57
N GLY A 165 -22.43 13.17 1.67
CA GLY A 165 -23.50 12.19 1.65
C GLY A 165 -23.18 10.97 0.81
N GLY A 166 -24.19 10.44 0.12
CA GLY A 166 -24.11 9.24 -0.72
C GLY A 166 -24.77 8.03 -0.08
N TYR A 167 -24.58 6.87 -0.70
CA TYR A 167 -25.13 5.59 -0.26
C TYR A 167 -23.99 4.61 0.00
N ILE A 168 -24.14 3.76 1.02
CA ILE A 168 -23.14 2.78 1.42
C ILE A 168 -23.77 1.40 1.62
N VAL A 169 -23.01 0.36 1.30
CA VAL A 169 -23.23 -1.01 1.75
C VAL A 169 -21.94 -1.54 2.33
N THR A 170 -22.00 -2.26 3.44
CA THR A 170 -20.84 -2.98 3.99
C THR A 170 -21.11 -4.47 3.94
N LEU A 171 -20.15 -5.20 3.40
CA LEU A 171 -20.12 -6.66 3.35
C LEU A 171 -19.02 -7.16 4.28
N SER A 172 -19.14 -8.40 4.77
CA SER A 172 -17.99 -9.18 5.19
C SER A 172 -17.47 -9.97 3.99
N ASP A 173 -16.16 -10.00 3.81
CA ASP A 173 -15.52 -10.97 2.91
C ASP A 173 -15.59 -12.40 3.50
N PRO A 174 -15.12 -13.44 2.77
CA PRO A 174 -15.18 -14.83 3.23
C PRO A 174 -14.51 -15.09 4.58
N GLU A 175 -13.55 -14.24 4.98
CA GLU A 175 -12.87 -14.33 6.25
C GLU A 175 -13.43 -13.40 7.33
N GLY A 176 -14.46 -12.62 7.02
CA GLY A 176 -15.15 -11.77 7.98
C GLY A 176 -14.60 -10.35 8.07
N PHE A 177 -13.65 -9.95 7.21
CA PHE A 177 -13.23 -8.56 7.16
C PHE A 177 -14.33 -7.69 6.55
N PRO A 178 -14.65 -6.55 7.17
CA PRO A 178 -15.56 -5.60 6.56
C PRO A 178 -14.92 -4.95 5.33
N VAL A 179 -15.67 -4.90 4.23
CA VAL A 179 -15.37 -4.12 3.02
C VAL A 179 -16.63 -3.37 2.61
N SER A 180 -16.51 -2.07 2.36
CA SER A 180 -17.67 -1.24 2.02
C SER A 180 -17.59 -0.69 0.61
N PHE A 181 -18.76 -0.43 0.04
CA PHE A 181 -18.92 0.17 -1.28
C PHE A 181 -19.79 1.41 -1.17
N VAL A 182 -19.38 2.51 -1.80
CA VAL A 182 -20.11 3.78 -1.80
C VAL A 182 -20.42 4.28 -3.20
N TYR A 183 -21.55 4.97 -3.33
CA TYR A 183 -21.93 5.68 -4.55
C TYR A 183 -22.59 7.01 -4.21
N GLY A 184 -22.40 8.01 -5.06
CA GLY A 184 -23.13 9.28 -5.00
C GLY A 184 -22.65 10.24 -3.91
N GLN A 185 -21.44 10.06 -3.39
CA GLN A 185 -20.81 11.06 -2.54
C GLN A 185 -20.43 12.29 -3.40
N ALA A 186 -20.86 13.48 -2.98
CA ALA A 186 -20.62 14.70 -3.73
C ALA A 186 -19.14 15.08 -3.75
N GLU A 187 -18.68 15.66 -4.86
CA GLU A 187 -17.33 16.25 -4.96
C GLU A 187 -17.12 17.39 -3.97
N VAL A 188 -15.87 17.59 -3.58
CA VAL A 188 -15.53 18.71 -2.69
C VAL A 188 -15.49 20.02 -3.45
N LYS A 189 -16.23 21.01 -2.95
CA LYS A 189 -16.26 22.37 -3.49
C LYS A 189 -15.14 23.27 -2.93
N GLU A 190 -14.56 22.91 -1.80
CA GLU A 190 -13.47 23.66 -1.16
C GLU A 190 -12.12 23.22 -1.76
N GLU A 191 -11.50 24.12 -2.52
CA GLU A 191 -10.11 23.97 -2.95
C GLU A 191 -9.15 24.30 -1.81
N ARG A 192 -8.09 23.49 -1.67
CA ARG A 192 -7.01 23.71 -0.72
C ARG A 192 -5.69 23.95 -1.47
N ALA A 193 -4.81 24.72 -0.84
CA ALA A 193 -3.47 24.94 -1.37
C ALA A 193 -2.76 23.59 -1.57
N LYS A 194 -2.36 23.31 -2.80
CA LYS A 194 -1.56 22.13 -3.14
C LYS A 194 -0.08 22.48 -2.97
N PRO A 195 0.76 21.55 -2.46
CA PRO A 195 2.20 21.76 -2.46
C PRO A 195 2.71 21.99 -3.89
N VAL A 196 3.75 22.83 -4.01
CA VAL A 196 4.33 23.17 -5.31
C VAL A 196 5.41 22.16 -5.65
N LYS A 197 5.44 21.68 -6.90
CA LYS A 197 6.53 20.82 -7.38
C LYS A 197 7.86 21.57 -7.33
N LEU A 198 8.83 21.01 -6.60
CA LEU A 198 10.15 21.61 -6.46
C LEU A 198 10.93 21.56 -7.78
N VAL A 199 11.68 22.62 -8.06
CA VAL A 199 12.66 22.65 -9.15
C VAL A 199 13.97 22.03 -8.65
N LEU A 200 14.31 20.87 -9.18
CA LEU A 200 15.52 20.13 -8.81
C LEU A 200 16.71 20.55 -9.69
N ASN A 201 17.92 20.37 -9.16
CA ASN A 201 19.17 20.53 -9.92
C ASN A 201 19.88 19.16 -9.90
N ASP A 202 20.52 18.78 -11.00
CA ASP A 202 21.54 17.74 -11.05
C ASP A 202 22.92 18.33 -11.44
N GLU A 203 23.91 17.48 -11.77
CA GLU A 203 25.25 17.93 -12.15
C GLU A 203 25.31 18.65 -13.50
N THR A 204 24.33 18.41 -14.38
CA THR A 204 24.24 18.98 -15.73
C THR A 204 23.13 20.02 -15.89
N ASP A 205 21.94 19.77 -15.35
CA ASP A 205 20.79 20.66 -15.39
C ASP A 205 20.62 21.39 -14.06
N LYS A 206 20.88 22.71 -14.06
CA LYS A 206 20.83 23.56 -12.86
C LYS A 206 19.90 24.75 -13.04
N PRO A 207 18.58 24.54 -13.22
CA PRO A 207 17.62 25.61 -13.48
C PRO A 207 17.48 26.60 -12.30
N ARG A 208 17.82 26.20 -11.07
CA ARG A 208 17.82 27.12 -9.93
C ARG A 208 19.05 28.04 -9.94
N SER A 209 18.94 29.21 -10.55
CA SER A 209 19.94 30.30 -10.48
C SER A 209 19.54 31.36 -9.46
N LYS A 210 20.39 31.60 -8.45
CA LYS A 210 20.09 32.49 -7.30
C LYS A 210 18.76 32.17 -6.58
N ALA A 211 18.26 30.94 -6.74
CA ALA A 211 17.04 30.43 -6.14
C ALA A 211 17.37 29.24 -5.22
N PHE A 212 16.85 29.28 -4.00
CA PHE A 212 17.17 28.32 -2.95
C PHE A 212 15.91 27.63 -2.45
N GLN A 213 16.01 26.37 -2.08
CA GLN A 213 14.94 25.67 -1.37
C GLN A 213 14.84 26.20 0.06
N ARG A 214 13.63 26.51 0.50
CA ARG A 214 13.30 26.87 1.88
C ARG A 214 12.02 26.13 2.22
N PHE A 215 12.05 25.43 3.34
CA PHE A 215 10.94 24.60 3.81
C PHE A 215 10.42 25.17 5.13
N GLU A 216 9.12 25.02 5.34
CA GLU A 216 8.49 25.27 6.63
C GLU A 216 8.26 23.90 7.31
N PRO A 217 8.74 23.69 8.55
CA PRO A 217 8.48 22.46 9.29
C PRO A 217 6.97 22.26 9.52
N GLY A 218 6.51 21.01 9.45
CA GLY A 218 5.13 20.66 9.65
C GLY A 218 4.82 19.23 9.22
N PRO A 219 3.56 18.81 9.38
CA PRO A 219 3.13 17.48 8.95
C PRO A 219 3.19 17.36 7.41
N ALA A 220 3.51 16.17 6.90
CA ALA A 220 3.40 15.87 5.48
C ALA A 220 1.91 15.87 5.08
N ALA A 221 1.47 16.88 4.33
CA ALA A 221 0.07 17.01 3.96
C ALA A 221 -0.40 15.80 3.14
N VAL A 222 -1.45 15.14 3.60
CA VAL A 222 -2.04 13.98 2.91
C VAL A 222 -2.83 14.47 1.69
N HIS A 223 -2.65 13.84 0.54
CA HIS A 223 -3.42 14.04 -0.68
C HIS A 223 -4.70 13.19 -0.64
N LYS A 224 -4.54 11.86 -0.78
CA LYS A 224 -5.60 10.85 -0.82
C LYS A 224 -5.20 9.59 -0.04
N LEU A 225 -6.14 8.67 0.13
CA LEU A 225 -5.84 7.28 0.48
C LEU A 225 -5.42 6.54 -0.81
N GLY A 226 -4.24 5.92 -0.81
CA GLY A 226 -3.74 5.13 -1.94
C GLY A 226 -4.16 3.68 -1.85
N HIS A 227 -3.78 3.01 -0.75
CA HIS A 227 -4.12 1.61 -0.51
C HIS A 227 -4.36 1.25 0.95
N PHE A 228 -4.87 0.05 1.15
CA PHE A 228 -4.82 -0.65 2.43
C PHE A 228 -4.54 -2.12 2.20
N GLY A 229 -4.22 -2.84 3.27
CA GLY A 229 -4.23 -4.29 3.18
C GLY A 229 -4.48 -5.03 4.45
N ILE A 230 -4.56 -6.34 4.29
CA ILE A 230 -5.02 -7.28 5.30
C ILE A 230 -4.13 -8.53 5.33
N ASN A 231 -3.91 -9.05 6.53
CA ASN A 231 -3.32 -10.36 6.74
C ASN A 231 -4.47 -11.36 6.89
N VAL A 232 -4.46 -12.44 6.09
CA VAL A 232 -5.56 -13.42 5.99
C VAL A 232 -5.09 -14.84 6.24
N ASP A 233 -5.97 -15.75 6.65
CA ASP A 233 -5.60 -17.14 6.91
C ASP A 233 -5.57 -17.99 5.63
N ASN A 234 -6.52 -17.73 4.71
CA ASN A 234 -6.69 -18.45 3.45
C ASN A 234 -6.60 -17.50 2.25
N PHE A 235 -5.36 -17.14 1.94
CA PHE A 235 -5.03 -16.26 0.82
C PHE A 235 -5.68 -16.68 -0.51
N ALA A 236 -5.71 -17.96 -0.84
CA ALA A 236 -6.28 -18.44 -2.10
C ALA A 236 -7.79 -18.17 -2.22
N VAL A 237 -8.54 -18.40 -1.14
CA VAL A 237 -10.00 -18.13 -1.09
C VAL A 237 -10.27 -16.64 -1.16
N GLN A 238 -9.53 -15.84 -0.40
CA GLN A 238 -9.70 -14.40 -0.39
C GLN A 238 -9.35 -13.76 -1.74
N MET A 239 -8.22 -14.17 -2.34
CA MET A 239 -7.80 -13.66 -3.66
C MET A 239 -8.84 -14.00 -4.73
N ASP A 240 -9.34 -15.24 -4.75
CA ASP A 240 -10.39 -15.63 -5.69
C ASP A 240 -11.63 -14.77 -5.50
N TRP A 241 -12.09 -14.57 -4.26
CA TRP A 241 -13.28 -13.78 -3.98
C TRP A 241 -13.16 -12.32 -4.43
N TYR A 242 -12.08 -11.61 -4.05
CA TYR A 242 -11.90 -10.21 -4.43
C TYR A 242 -11.76 -10.03 -5.95
N THR A 243 -11.00 -10.90 -6.62
CA THR A 243 -10.73 -10.76 -8.06
C THR A 243 -11.87 -11.27 -8.95
N ARG A 244 -12.67 -12.22 -8.46
CA ARG A 244 -13.83 -12.76 -9.19
C ARG A 244 -15.04 -11.83 -9.13
N HIS A 245 -15.26 -11.17 -8.00
CA HIS A 245 -16.49 -10.41 -7.76
C HIS A 245 -16.34 -8.91 -7.93
N PHE A 246 -15.13 -8.39 -7.93
CA PHE A 246 -14.84 -6.97 -8.12
C PHE A 246 -13.83 -6.83 -9.24
N ASN A 247 -13.81 -5.70 -9.92
CA ASN A 247 -12.78 -5.37 -10.91
C ASN A 247 -11.43 -5.04 -10.24
N ILE A 248 -11.05 -5.81 -9.22
CA ILE A 248 -9.73 -5.79 -8.59
C ILE A 248 -8.90 -6.87 -9.29
N TYR A 249 -7.68 -6.56 -9.67
CA TYR A 249 -6.77 -7.53 -10.29
C TYR A 249 -5.36 -7.40 -9.71
N PRO A 250 -4.58 -8.49 -9.65
CA PRO A 250 -3.22 -8.42 -9.14
C PRO A 250 -2.30 -7.63 -10.10
N SER A 251 -1.60 -6.62 -9.61
CA SER A 251 -0.38 -6.11 -10.26
C SER A 251 0.75 -7.11 -10.04
N ASP A 252 0.84 -7.66 -8.83
CA ASP A 252 1.87 -8.60 -8.41
C ASP A 252 1.26 -9.71 -7.56
N ILE A 253 1.79 -10.92 -7.75
CA ILE A 253 1.53 -12.07 -6.90
C ILE A 253 2.86 -12.52 -6.32
N LEU A 254 2.95 -12.55 -4.99
CA LEU A 254 4.12 -13.06 -4.29
C LEU A 254 3.94 -14.52 -3.90
N TYR A 255 4.99 -15.31 -4.11
CA TYR A 255 4.99 -16.73 -3.83
C TYR A 255 6.16 -17.19 -2.97
N VAL A 256 5.97 -18.29 -2.27
CA VAL A 256 7.07 -19.07 -1.67
C VAL A 256 7.29 -20.34 -2.50
N PRO A 257 8.55 -20.78 -2.68
CA PRO A 257 8.82 -22.07 -3.30
C PRO A 257 8.35 -23.21 -2.39
N LEU A 258 7.89 -24.29 -3.02
CA LEU A 258 7.56 -25.56 -2.39
C LEU A 258 8.64 -26.59 -2.72
N ASP A 259 8.77 -27.62 -1.88
CA ASP A 259 9.74 -28.71 -2.10
C ASP A 259 9.37 -29.60 -3.31
N SER A 260 8.09 -29.60 -3.72
CA SER A 260 7.64 -30.33 -4.90
C SER A 260 8.05 -29.62 -6.20
N ILE A 261 8.14 -30.37 -7.30
CA ILE A 261 8.40 -29.82 -8.64
C ILE A 261 7.09 -29.69 -9.39
N ASP A 262 6.88 -28.54 -10.03
CA ASP A 262 5.79 -28.34 -10.97
C ASP A 262 6.10 -29.12 -12.27
N PRO A 263 5.27 -30.13 -12.63
CA PRO A 263 5.53 -30.95 -13.81
C PRO A 263 5.44 -30.20 -15.13
N ALA A 264 4.76 -29.05 -15.18
CA ALA A 264 4.63 -28.25 -16.40
C ALA A 264 5.88 -27.39 -16.67
N THR A 265 6.55 -26.92 -15.62
CA THR A 265 7.68 -25.99 -15.73
C THR A 265 9.03 -26.61 -15.40
N GLY A 266 9.04 -27.75 -14.68
CA GLY A 266 10.26 -28.38 -14.17
C GLY A 266 10.95 -27.58 -13.05
N LYS A 267 10.30 -26.54 -12.52
CA LYS A 267 10.79 -25.69 -11.43
C LYS A 267 10.13 -26.08 -10.10
N PRO A 268 10.67 -25.65 -8.94
CA PRO A 268 9.94 -25.76 -7.68
C PRO A 268 8.52 -25.22 -7.83
N ALA A 269 7.54 -26.00 -7.40
CA ALA A 269 6.16 -25.58 -7.35
C ALA A 269 6.04 -24.36 -6.42
N ARG A 270 5.00 -23.57 -6.61
CA ARG A 270 4.85 -22.28 -5.92
C ARG A 270 3.58 -22.29 -5.10
N LYS A 271 3.63 -21.69 -3.91
CA LYS A 271 2.45 -21.30 -3.16
C LYS A 271 2.36 -19.79 -3.17
N GLU A 272 1.32 -19.27 -3.81
CA GLU A 272 0.96 -17.85 -3.76
C GLU A 272 0.55 -17.51 -2.31
N VAL A 273 1.12 -16.45 -1.76
CA VAL A 273 0.94 -16.07 -0.34
C VAL A 273 0.61 -14.59 -0.14
N ALA A 274 0.89 -13.73 -1.12
CA ALA A 274 0.50 -12.33 -1.08
C ALA A 274 0.17 -11.79 -2.48
N LEU A 275 -0.58 -10.68 -2.53
CA LEU A 275 -0.83 -9.94 -3.75
C LEU A 275 -0.83 -8.44 -3.48
N PHE A 276 -0.42 -7.68 -4.48
CA PHE A 276 -0.72 -6.26 -4.64
C PHE A 276 -1.68 -6.13 -5.82
N ALA A 277 -2.72 -5.30 -5.69
CA ALA A 277 -3.79 -5.23 -6.68
C ALA A 277 -4.26 -3.81 -6.97
N SER A 278 -4.46 -3.55 -8.25
CA SER A 278 -5.04 -2.33 -8.79
C SER A 278 -6.51 -2.54 -9.17
N ILE A 279 -7.20 -1.45 -9.49
CA ILE A 279 -8.58 -1.48 -10.01
C ILE A 279 -8.54 -1.51 -11.54
N ASP A 280 -9.15 -2.51 -12.16
CA ASP A 280 -9.24 -2.65 -13.61
C ASP A 280 -10.25 -1.64 -14.19
N ARG A 281 -9.73 -0.51 -14.64
CA ARG A 281 -10.44 0.55 -15.36
C ARG A 281 -10.14 0.54 -16.87
N GLY A 282 -9.72 -0.60 -17.41
CA GLY A 282 -9.35 -0.76 -18.81
C GLY A 282 -8.06 0.01 -19.14
N GLN A 283 -8.13 0.92 -20.11
CA GLN A 283 -6.99 1.73 -20.56
C GLN A 283 -6.64 2.90 -19.63
N GLU A 284 -7.53 3.27 -18.70
CA GLU A 284 -7.25 4.29 -17.71
C GLU A 284 -6.12 3.82 -16.77
N CYS A 285 -5.03 4.60 -16.71
CA CYS A 285 -3.95 4.35 -15.77
C CYS A 285 -4.41 4.66 -14.34
N VAL A 286 -4.25 3.68 -13.45
CA VAL A 286 -4.61 3.76 -12.02
C VAL A 286 -3.38 3.46 -11.16
N ASP A 287 -3.45 3.73 -9.84
CA ASP A 287 -2.37 3.39 -8.91
C ASP A 287 -1.97 1.92 -9.05
N HIS A 288 -0.66 1.66 -9.04
CA HIS A 288 -0.08 0.31 -9.10
C HIS A 288 -0.76 -0.67 -8.14
N HIS A 289 -1.07 -0.24 -6.91
CA HIS A 289 -2.02 -0.96 -6.08
C HIS A 289 -2.86 -0.02 -5.22
N THR A 290 -4.10 -0.45 -5.01
CA THR A 290 -5.06 0.16 -4.08
C THR A 290 -5.44 -0.84 -2.97
N PHE A 291 -5.16 -2.13 -3.17
CA PHE A 291 -5.41 -3.16 -2.19
C PHE A 291 -4.24 -4.13 -2.17
N PHE A 292 -3.81 -4.56 -0.99
CA PHE A 292 -2.88 -5.68 -0.88
C PHE A 292 -3.37 -6.67 0.18
N MET A 293 -2.88 -7.89 0.08
CA MET A 293 -3.22 -8.94 1.02
C MET A 293 -2.07 -9.92 1.14
N THR A 294 -1.82 -10.40 2.35
CA THR A 294 -0.77 -11.40 2.62
C THR A 294 -1.30 -12.49 3.57
N THR A 295 -0.72 -13.67 3.52
CA THR A 295 -1.03 -14.76 4.46
C THR A 295 -0.49 -14.39 5.84
N THR A 296 -1.28 -14.63 6.90
CA THR A 296 -0.84 -14.49 8.29
C THR A 296 0.34 -15.41 8.58
N VAL A 297 1.26 -14.95 9.44
CA VAL A 297 2.29 -15.85 9.97
C VAL A 297 1.65 -16.86 10.94
N PRO A 298 2.16 -18.10 11.04
CA PRO A 298 1.58 -19.12 11.91
C PRO A 298 1.39 -18.64 13.36
N GLY A 299 0.19 -18.84 13.90
CA GLY A 299 -0.14 -18.50 15.29
C GLY A 299 -0.54 -17.04 15.53
N LYS A 300 -0.59 -16.20 14.49
CA LYS A 300 -1.18 -14.86 14.56
C LYS A 300 -2.61 -14.88 14.02
N GLU A 301 -3.45 -14.02 14.59
CA GLU A 301 -4.80 -13.81 14.08
C GLU A 301 -4.74 -12.91 12.84
N LYS A 302 -5.65 -13.15 11.90
CA LYS A 302 -5.89 -12.24 10.77
C LYS A 302 -6.30 -10.85 11.24
N HIS A 303 -5.78 -9.83 10.57
CA HIS A 303 -5.95 -8.43 10.96
C HIS A 303 -5.72 -7.49 9.77
N VAL A 304 -6.07 -6.21 9.95
CA VAL A 304 -5.67 -5.15 9.01
C VAL A 304 -4.18 -4.90 9.14
N HIS A 305 -3.45 -4.93 8.03
CA HIS A 305 -2.01 -4.69 8.02
C HIS A 305 -1.73 -3.20 8.19
N HIS A 306 -2.09 -2.38 7.20
CA HIS A 306 -1.91 -0.93 7.22
C HIS A 306 -2.89 -0.22 6.28
N SER A 307 -2.92 1.11 6.39
CA SER A 307 -3.53 2.02 5.40
C SER A 307 -2.54 3.09 4.99
N SER A 308 -2.52 3.43 3.71
CA SER A 308 -1.44 4.21 3.10
C SER A 308 -1.95 5.45 2.40
N PHE A 309 -1.36 6.58 2.73
CA PHE A 309 -1.83 7.90 2.36
C PHE A 309 -0.78 8.62 1.54
N GLU A 310 -1.18 9.08 0.35
CA GLU A 310 -0.28 9.72 -0.59
C GLU A 310 0.13 11.10 -0.07
N VAL A 311 1.42 11.41 -0.13
CA VAL A 311 2.01 12.73 0.12
C VAL A 311 2.74 13.21 -1.14
N HIS A 312 3.11 14.49 -1.16
CA HIS A 312 3.49 15.17 -2.40
C HIS A 312 4.81 14.72 -3.02
N ASP A 313 5.88 14.65 -2.25
CA ASP A 313 7.22 14.32 -2.73
C ASP A 313 8.14 13.85 -1.60
N PHE A 314 9.36 13.46 -1.96
CA PHE A 314 10.37 12.94 -1.04
C PHE A 314 10.75 13.93 0.07
N ASP A 315 10.94 15.22 -0.26
CA ASP A 315 11.27 16.24 0.74
C ASP A 315 10.12 16.43 1.74
N THR A 316 8.87 16.48 1.26
CA THR A 316 7.68 16.56 2.10
C THR A 316 7.58 15.35 3.04
N GLN A 317 7.85 14.15 2.53
CA GLN A 317 7.85 12.92 3.32
C GLN A 317 8.97 12.91 4.37
N ALA A 318 10.19 13.33 4.01
CA ALA A 318 11.30 13.42 4.95
C ALA A 318 11.04 14.46 6.07
N LEU A 319 10.43 15.60 5.74
CA LEU A 319 9.99 16.59 6.73
C LEU A 319 8.88 16.03 7.64
N GLY A 320 7.91 15.30 7.06
CA GLY A 320 6.86 14.61 7.80
C GLY A 320 7.41 13.57 8.78
N HIS A 321 8.40 12.78 8.35
CA HIS A 321 9.10 11.82 9.19
C HIS A 321 9.74 12.51 10.41
N GLN A 322 10.49 13.58 10.18
CA GLN A 322 11.11 14.38 11.25
C GLN A 322 10.05 14.95 12.20
N TRP A 323 8.97 15.50 11.65
CA TRP A 323 7.86 16.05 12.43
C TRP A 323 7.23 15.00 13.35
N LEU A 324 6.90 13.81 12.83
CA LEU A 324 6.31 12.73 13.62
C LEU A 324 7.29 12.19 14.68
N ALA A 325 8.57 12.08 14.35
CA ALA A 325 9.62 11.69 15.30
C ALA A 325 9.76 12.71 16.44
N GLU A 326 9.78 14.01 16.14
CA GLU A 326 9.85 15.10 17.15
C GLU A 326 8.62 15.13 18.07
N LYS A 327 7.46 14.70 17.57
CA LYS A 327 6.24 14.52 18.37
C LYS A 327 6.29 13.28 19.27
N GLY A 328 7.28 12.42 19.09
CA GLY A 328 7.46 11.18 19.86
C GLY A 328 6.50 10.06 19.45
N TYR A 329 6.01 10.06 18.20
CA TYR A 329 5.28 8.91 17.68
C TYR A 329 6.22 7.73 17.40
N GLU A 330 5.65 6.54 17.37
CA GLU A 330 6.43 5.30 17.21
C GLU A 330 6.50 4.92 15.71
N PRO A 331 7.70 4.92 15.10
CA PRO A 331 7.85 4.43 13.74
C PRO A 331 7.71 2.91 13.71
N VAL A 332 7.15 2.38 12.63
CA VAL A 332 7.22 0.94 12.32
C VAL A 332 8.44 0.69 11.46
N TRP A 333 8.40 1.15 10.21
CA TRP A 333 9.46 0.98 9.22
C TRP A 333 9.71 2.34 8.56
N GLY A 334 10.84 2.97 8.92
CA GLY A 334 11.17 4.33 8.50
C GLY A 334 11.39 4.47 6.99
N VAL A 335 11.73 5.68 6.55
CA VAL A 335 11.78 6.07 5.14
C VAL A 335 12.57 5.09 4.26
N GLY A 336 11.91 4.53 3.25
CA GLY A 336 12.51 3.64 2.26
C GLY A 336 11.83 3.75 0.89
N ARG A 337 12.22 2.89 -0.05
CA ARG A 337 11.56 2.75 -1.36
C ARG A 337 11.21 1.31 -1.65
N HIS A 338 9.95 1.04 -1.98
CA HIS A 338 9.49 -0.27 -2.39
C HIS A 338 10.02 -0.67 -3.76
N ILE A 339 10.26 -1.97 -3.94
CA ILE A 339 10.53 -2.56 -5.27
C ILE A 339 9.25 -2.52 -6.12
N LEU A 340 8.11 -2.86 -5.51
CA LEU A 340 6.83 -2.96 -6.20
C LEU A 340 6.10 -1.60 -6.16
N GLY A 341 5.77 -1.08 -7.35
CA GLY A 341 5.12 0.22 -7.52
C GLY A 341 6.00 1.43 -7.18
N SER A 342 7.30 1.23 -6.93
CA SER A 342 8.32 2.27 -6.72
C SER A 342 8.08 3.27 -5.58
N GLN A 343 7.05 3.08 -4.77
CA GLN A 343 6.65 4.04 -3.74
C GLN A 343 7.77 4.30 -2.72
N ILE A 344 7.99 5.57 -2.38
CA ILE A 344 8.75 5.93 -1.18
C ILE A 344 7.80 5.77 0.00
N PHE A 345 8.13 4.94 0.98
CA PHE A 345 7.26 4.62 2.12
C PHE A 345 7.81 5.20 3.43
N ASP A 346 6.93 5.46 4.41
CA ASP A 346 7.27 5.75 5.80
C ASP A 346 6.12 5.29 6.73
N TYR A 347 6.36 4.25 7.52
CA TYR A 347 5.32 3.58 8.31
C TYR A 347 5.35 3.97 9.80
N TRP A 348 4.17 4.20 10.38
CA TRP A 348 3.98 4.64 11.76
C TRP A 348 2.86 3.88 12.46
N TRP A 349 3.01 3.65 13.77
CA TRP A 349 1.88 3.26 14.60
C TRP A 349 1.04 4.49 14.93
N ASP A 350 -0.27 4.41 14.71
CA ASP A 350 -1.18 5.36 15.31
C ASP A 350 -1.30 5.13 16.84
N VAL A 351 -1.98 6.05 17.52
CA VAL A 351 -2.16 6.00 18.99
C VAL A 351 -3.02 4.83 19.49
N THR A 352 -3.59 4.02 18.60
CA THR A 352 -4.39 2.83 18.88
C THR A 352 -3.68 1.54 18.40
N GLY A 353 -2.53 1.67 17.74
CA GLY A 353 -1.76 0.58 17.15
C GLY A 353 -2.32 0.08 15.82
N PHE A 354 -3.00 0.91 15.04
CA PHE A 354 -3.15 0.65 13.59
C PHE A 354 -1.93 1.21 12.87
N MET A 355 -1.40 0.47 11.91
CA MET A 355 -0.28 0.93 11.09
C MET A 355 -0.81 1.86 10.00
N VAL A 356 -0.18 3.01 9.86
CA VAL A 356 -0.43 3.97 8.79
C VAL A 356 0.87 4.28 8.05
N GLU A 357 0.76 4.56 6.76
CA GLU A 357 1.89 4.82 5.88
C GLU A 357 1.71 6.18 5.20
N HIS A 358 2.78 6.97 5.14
CA HIS A 358 2.93 7.99 4.11
C HIS A 358 3.64 7.38 2.91
N TYR A 359 3.09 7.57 1.72
CA TYR A 359 3.78 7.19 0.50
C TYR A 359 3.85 8.33 -0.51
N ALA A 360 4.86 8.32 -1.37
CA ALA A 360 4.96 9.20 -2.54
C ALA A 360 5.55 8.44 -3.74
N ASP A 361 5.48 9.05 -4.93
CA ASP A 361 6.20 8.58 -6.13
C ASP A 361 5.79 7.17 -6.60
N GLY A 362 4.50 6.84 -6.45
CA GLY A 362 3.92 5.56 -6.89
C GLY A 362 3.67 5.48 -8.39
N ASP A 363 3.89 4.29 -8.97
CA ASP A 363 3.66 4.02 -10.39
C ASP A 363 2.16 3.93 -10.74
N LEU A 364 1.83 4.21 -12.01
CA LEU A 364 0.50 3.98 -12.58
C LEU A 364 0.53 2.84 -13.60
N VAL A 365 -0.53 2.02 -13.62
CA VAL A 365 -0.67 0.81 -14.45
C VAL A 365 -2.06 0.73 -15.08
N ASN A 366 -2.23 -0.05 -16.15
CA ASN A 366 -3.54 -0.23 -16.80
C ASN A 366 -3.76 -1.69 -17.25
N GLU A 367 -4.71 -1.96 -18.15
CA GLU A 367 -4.99 -3.31 -18.66
C GLU A 367 -3.87 -4.01 -19.42
N ASP A 368 -2.92 -3.25 -19.98
CA ASP A 368 -1.79 -3.79 -20.74
C ASP A 368 -0.60 -4.16 -19.84
N THR A 369 -0.57 -3.66 -18.61
CA THR A 369 0.41 -4.06 -17.60
C THR A 369 0.19 -5.53 -17.20
N PRO A 370 1.20 -6.41 -17.32
CA PRO A 370 1.06 -7.81 -16.98
C PRO A 370 0.96 -8.04 -15.47
N VAL A 371 0.44 -9.20 -15.08
CA VAL A 371 0.52 -9.70 -13.72
C VAL A 371 1.94 -10.20 -13.49
N GLY A 372 2.66 -9.61 -12.54
CA GLY A 372 4.00 -10.03 -12.14
C GLY A 372 4.00 -11.12 -11.08
N TYR A 373 5.00 -12.01 -11.12
CA TYR A 373 5.24 -13.01 -10.09
C TYR A 373 6.61 -12.79 -9.43
N GLY A 374 6.63 -12.67 -8.11
CA GLY A 374 7.84 -12.41 -7.33
C GLY A 374 7.98 -13.29 -6.09
N PRO A 375 9.19 -13.47 -5.54
CA PRO A 375 9.37 -14.17 -4.28
C PRO A 375 8.83 -13.35 -3.09
N ALA A 376 8.09 -14.01 -2.19
CA ALA A 376 7.71 -13.48 -0.88
C ALA A 376 8.90 -13.58 0.10
N ALA A 377 9.95 -12.80 -0.15
CA ALA A 377 11.12 -12.70 0.72
C ALA A 377 11.31 -11.26 1.17
N HIS A 378 11.88 -11.04 2.36
CA HIS A 378 12.12 -9.69 2.89
C HIS A 378 13.00 -8.83 1.96
N GLU A 379 13.94 -9.46 1.25
CA GLU A 379 14.82 -8.80 0.26
C GLU A 379 14.05 -8.26 -0.94
N GLY A 380 12.83 -8.76 -1.19
CA GLY A 380 11.95 -8.34 -2.29
C GLY A 380 11.05 -7.15 -1.97
N LEU A 381 11.11 -6.60 -0.75
CA LEU A 381 10.17 -5.53 -0.34
C LEU A 381 10.70 -4.12 -0.63
N ALA A 382 12.00 -3.87 -0.48
CA ALA A 382 12.57 -2.52 -0.58
C ALA A 382 13.86 -2.49 -1.42
N VAL A 383 14.00 -1.45 -2.24
CA VAL A 383 15.23 -1.13 -2.99
C VAL A 383 16.29 -0.57 -2.05
N TRP A 384 15.87 0.29 -1.12
CA TRP A 384 16.68 0.86 -0.06
C TRP A 384 15.76 1.30 1.08
N GLY A 385 16.34 1.42 2.28
CA GLY A 385 15.64 1.80 3.50
C GLY A 385 16.28 1.10 4.71
N PRO A 386 15.74 1.30 5.91
CA PRO A 386 16.07 0.48 7.08
C PRO A 386 15.77 -0.99 6.82
N GLU A 387 16.39 -1.89 7.58
CA GLU A 387 16.00 -3.30 7.60
C GLU A 387 14.50 -3.42 7.95
N VAL A 388 13.78 -4.29 7.24
CA VAL A 388 12.36 -4.51 7.51
C VAL A 388 12.20 -5.07 8.93
N PRO A 389 11.43 -4.42 9.81
CA PRO A 389 11.25 -4.88 11.16
C PRO A 389 10.31 -6.08 11.17
N GLN A 390 10.54 -7.01 12.10
CA GLN A 390 9.69 -8.18 12.27
C GLN A 390 8.21 -7.79 12.53
N THR A 391 7.97 -6.69 13.24
CA THR A 391 6.63 -6.16 13.52
C THR A 391 5.89 -5.64 12.28
N PHE A 392 6.59 -5.41 11.17
CA PHE A 392 5.94 -5.09 9.89
C PHE A 392 5.43 -6.36 9.19
N LEU A 393 6.08 -7.50 9.41
CA LEU A 393 5.73 -8.78 8.77
C LEU A 393 4.70 -9.59 9.58
N GLU A 394 4.56 -9.29 10.87
CA GLU A 394 3.64 -9.93 11.82
C GLU A 394 2.30 -9.24 11.93
#